data_AF-W2KJU7-F1
#
_entry.id   AF-W2KJU7-F1
#
_cell.length_a   1.000
_cell.length_b   1.000
_cell.length_c   1.000
_cell.angle_alpha   90.00
_cell.angle_beta   90.00
_cell.angle_gamma   90.00
#
_symmetry.space_group_name_H-M   'P 1'
#
loop_
_entity.id
_entity.type
_entity.pdbx_description
1 polymer ?
#
loop_
_entity_poly.entity_id
_entity_poly.type
_entity_poly.pdbx_seq_one_letter_code
_entity_poly.pdbx_strand_id
1 'polypeptide(L)'
;MRFNFNDLPDAVCKARFRFDKSEMCLLVKILKIPDNIVTRDRTKAIGLEVLCVLLYKLAVPVRWEDTEIFFGRSSSGLSNIFMHLLDLLETTFSSRILFNRNIAQGILSSSI
;
A
#
# COMPACT_ATOMS: atom_id res chain seq x y z
N MET A 1 -4.57 -14.27 15.26
CA MET A 1 -3.11 -14.06 15.11
C MET A 1 -2.92 -12.74 14.38
N ARG A 2 -1.97 -11.89 14.79
CA ARG A 2 -1.74 -10.59 14.15
C ARG A 2 -0.61 -10.71 13.12
N PHE A 3 -0.74 -10.03 11.98
CA PHE A 3 0.30 -10.00 10.95
C PHE A 3 1.66 -9.60 11.50
N ASN A 4 2.70 -10.35 11.16
CA ASN A 4 4.09 -10.03 11.47
C ASN A 4 4.94 -10.17 10.20
N PHE A 5 5.45 -9.04 9.71
CA PHE A 5 6.28 -9.01 8.52
C PHE A 5 7.59 -9.80 8.68
N ASN A 6 8.17 -9.81 9.88
CA ASN A 6 9.47 -10.44 10.12
C ASN A 6 9.41 -11.96 9.95
N ASP A 7 8.25 -12.57 10.18
CA ASP A 7 8.03 -14.01 10.11
C ASP A 7 7.83 -14.52 8.66
N LEU A 8 7.64 -13.62 7.70
CA LEU A 8 7.45 -14.02 6.30
C LEU A 8 8.79 -14.41 5.67
N PRO A 9 8.90 -15.48 4.87
CA PRO A 9 10.09 -15.71 4.05
C PRO A 9 10.09 -14.81 2.80
N ASP A 10 11.27 -14.51 2.24
CA ASP A 10 11.40 -13.65 1.06
C ASP A 10 10.60 -14.15 -0.15
N ALA A 11 10.48 -15.47 -0.32
CA ALA A 11 9.67 -16.07 -1.37
C ALA A 11 8.18 -15.67 -1.25
N VAL A 12 7.65 -15.60 -0.03
CA VAL A 12 6.27 -15.16 0.22
C VAL A 12 6.13 -13.66 -0.01
N CYS A 13 7.12 -12.86 0.41
CA CYS A 13 7.14 -11.42 0.12
C CYS A 13 7.07 -11.15 -1.39
N LYS A 14 7.91 -11.82 -2.18
CA LYS A 14 7.90 -11.69 -3.65
C LYS A 14 6.57 -12.16 -4.25
N ALA A 15 6.04 -13.29 -3.79
CA ALA A 15 4.78 -13.83 -4.33
C ALA A 15 3.57 -12.92 -4.03
N ARG A 16 3.50 -12.33 -2.83
CA ARG A 16 2.34 -11.55 -2.37
C ARG A 16 2.44 -10.05 -2.65
N PHE A 17 3.64 -9.49 -2.51
CA PHE A 17 3.88 -8.05 -2.61
C PHE A 17 4.69 -7.64 -3.84
N ARG A 18 5.28 -8.61 -4.57
CA ARG A 18 6.17 -8.39 -5.72
C ARG A 18 7.55 -7.82 -5.39
N PHE A 19 7.89 -7.73 -4.10
CA PHE A 19 9.17 -7.22 -3.59
C PHE A 19 9.72 -8.15 -2.50
N ASP A 20 11.03 -8.25 -2.36
CA ASP A 20 11.67 -8.92 -1.23
C ASP A 20 11.68 -8.05 0.04
N LYS A 21 12.15 -8.60 1.17
CA LYS A 21 12.15 -7.88 2.43
C LYS A 21 12.97 -6.59 2.40
N SER A 22 14.10 -6.60 1.71
CA SER A 22 15.00 -5.45 1.66
C SER A 22 14.37 -4.31 0.87
N GLU A 23 13.74 -4.64 -0.25
CA GLU A 23 12.97 -3.72 -1.10
C GLU A 23 11.75 -3.16 -0.37
N MET A 24 11.05 -3.99 0.41
CA MET A 24 9.91 -3.53 1.24
C MET A 24 10.35 -2.48 2.27
N CYS A 25 11.46 -2.72 2.97
CA CYS A 25 12.03 -1.75 3.91
C CYS A 25 12.50 -0.46 3.21
N LEU A 26 13.03 -0.58 1.99
CA LEU A 26 13.42 0.57 1.18
C LEU A 26 12.20 1.37 0.72
N LEU A 27 11.14 0.70 0.27
CA LEU A 27 9.89 1.31 -0.18
C LEU A 27 9.23 2.15 0.91
N VAL A 28 9.19 1.67 2.16
CA VAL A 28 8.69 2.46 3.31
C VAL A 28 9.42 3.81 3.40
N LYS A 29 10.74 3.81 3.26
CA LYS A 29 11.56 5.03 3.32
C LYS A 29 11.31 5.95 2.12
N ILE A 30 11.29 5.40 0.90
CA ILE A 30 11.10 6.18 -0.33
C ILE A 30 9.70 6.80 -0.39
N LEU A 31 8.69 6.03 -0.01
CA LEU A 31 7.29 6.47 0.04
C LEU A 31 6.98 7.35 1.26
N LYS A 32 7.97 7.58 2.14
CA LYS A 32 7.86 8.39 3.36
C LYS A 32 6.70 7.95 4.26
N ILE A 33 6.50 6.64 4.37
CA ILE A 33 5.41 6.07 5.16
C ILE A 33 5.79 6.19 6.66
N PRO A 34 4.94 6.77 7.51
CA PRO A 34 5.20 6.87 8.94
C PRO A 34 5.31 5.48 9.61
N ASP A 35 6.19 5.34 10.60
CA ASP A 35 6.35 4.08 11.33
C ASP A 35 5.05 3.60 12.00
N ASN A 36 4.24 4.55 12.48
CA ASN A 36 2.94 4.28 13.06
C ASN A 36 1.87 5.10 12.34
N ILE A 37 0.81 4.41 11.93
CA ILE A 37 -0.35 5.00 11.28
C ILE A 37 -1.54 4.86 12.23
N VAL A 38 -2.28 5.96 12.36
CA VAL A 38 -3.57 5.99 13.04
C VAL A 38 -4.58 6.55 12.05
N THR A 39 -5.48 5.68 11.60
CA THR A 39 -6.55 6.11 10.68
C THR A 39 -7.58 6.97 11.42
N ARG A 40 -8.44 7.66 10.65
CA ARG A 40 -9.57 8.44 11.19
C ARG A 40 -10.46 7.61 12.12
N ASP A 41 -10.66 6.34 11.78
CA ASP A 41 -11.46 5.39 12.57
C ASP A 41 -10.65 4.75 13.70
N ARG A 42 -9.56 5.40 14.13
CA ARG A 42 -8.69 4.99 15.23
C ARG A 42 -8.06 3.60 15.04
N THR A 43 -7.99 3.12 13.80
CA THR A 43 -7.30 1.87 13.50
C THR A 43 -5.80 2.13 13.51
N LYS A 44 -5.09 1.46 14.42
CA LYS A 44 -3.64 1.57 14.56
C LYS A 44 -2.95 0.50 13.74
N ALA A 45 -1.92 0.87 12.97
CA ALA A 45 -1.12 -0.07 12.19
C ALA A 45 0.33 0.41 12.06
N ILE A 46 1.24 -0.52 11.80
CA ILE A 46 2.66 -0.20 11.59
C ILE A 46 2.86 0.14 10.11
N GLY A 47 3.68 1.14 9.78
CA GLY A 47 3.88 1.60 8.40
C GLY A 47 4.18 0.48 7.40
N LEU A 48 5.02 -0.48 7.81
CA LEU A 48 5.35 -1.65 6.99
C LEU A 48 4.18 -2.61 6.78
N GLU A 49 3.34 -2.82 7.81
CA GLU A 49 2.09 -3.59 7.68
C GLU A 49 1.14 -2.91 6.70
N VAL A 50 1.01 -1.58 6.79
CA VAL A 50 0.15 -0.78 5.91
C VAL A 50 0.62 -0.85 4.45
N LEU A 51 1.94 -0.78 4.21
CA LEU A 51 2.50 -1.00 2.88
C LEU A 51 2.20 -2.41 2.34
N CYS A 52 2.30 -3.44 3.19
CA CYS A 52 1.97 -4.82 2.80
C CYS A 52 0.50 -4.94 2.37
N VAL A 53 -0.43 -4.31 3.10
CA VAL A 53 -1.87 -4.29 2.76
C VAL A 53 -2.11 -3.64 1.39
N LEU A 54 -1.48 -2.49 1.15
CA LEU A 54 -1.57 -1.78 -0.13
C LEU A 54 -1.06 -2.65 -1.29
N LEU A 55 0.17 -3.15 -1.18
CA LEU A 55 0.80 -3.92 -2.25
C LEU A 55 0.08 -5.24 -2.51
N TYR A 56 -0.45 -5.89 -1.47
CA TYR A 56 -1.23 -7.12 -1.64
C TYR A 56 -2.46 -6.89 -2.53
N LYS A 57 -3.18 -5.79 -2.34
CA LYS A 57 -4.34 -5.43 -3.16
C LYS A 57 -3.98 -4.97 -4.56
N LEU A 58 -2.85 -4.28 -4.73
CA LEU A 58 -2.38 -3.86 -6.04
C LEU A 58 -1.80 -5.03 -6.86
N ALA A 59 -1.29 -6.07 -6.19
CA ALA A 59 -0.72 -7.24 -6.84
C ALA A 59 -1.79 -8.20 -7.40
N VAL A 60 -2.98 -8.26 -6.78
CA VAL A 60 -4.08 -9.12 -7.21
C VAL A 60 -5.46 -8.60 -6.74
N PRO A 61 -6.50 -8.64 -7.59
CA PRO A 61 -7.87 -8.37 -7.15
C PRO A 61 -8.38 -9.52 -6.28
N VAL A 62 -8.72 -9.23 -5.04
CA VAL A 62 -9.13 -10.19 -4.01
C VAL A 62 -10.11 -9.50 -3.06
N ARG A 63 -11.03 -10.23 -2.43
CA ARG A 63 -11.96 -9.63 -1.45
C ARG A 63 -11.22 -9.30 -0.15
N TRP A 64 -11.78 -8.39 0.65
CA TRP A 64 -11.19 -8.07 1.96
C TRP A 64 -11.31 -9.24 2.93
N GLU A 65 -12.44 -9.96 2.89
CA GLU A 65 -12.74 -11.12 3.71
C GLU A 65 -11.67 -12.22 3.57
N ASP A 66 -11.27 -12.51 2.33
CA ASP A 66 -10.23 -13.51 2.03
C ASP A 66 -8.86 -13.13 2.58
N THR A 67 -8.62 -11.84 2.85
CA THR A 67 -7.34 -11.32 3.36
C THR A 67 -7.29 -11.21 4.88
N GLU A 68 -8.43 -11.36 5.56
CA GLU A 68 -8.51 -11.24 7.02
C GLU A 68 -7.66 -12.29 7.73
N ILE A 69 -7.66 -13.53 7.23
CA ILE A 69 -6.87 -14.63 7.80
C ILE A 69 -5.37 -14.30 7.72
N PHE A 70 -4.92 -13.75 6.59
CA PHE A 70 -3.51 -13.45 6.37
C PHE A 70 -3.03 -12.26 7.22
N PHE A 71 -3.84 -11.20 7.31
CA PHE A 71 -3.45 -9.99 8.05
C PHE A 71 -3.87 -9.99 9.52
N GLY A 72 -4.78 -10.87 9.93
CA GLY A 72 -5.30 -10.89 11.30
C GLY A 72 -6.13 -9.67 11.67
N ARG A 73 -6.77 -9.03 10.69
CA ARG A 73 -7.60 -7.83 10.86
C ARG A 73 -8.93 -8.01 10.14
N SER A 74 -9.97 -7.35 10.64
CA SER A 74 -11.26 -7.29 9.96
C SER A 74 -11.16 -6.58 8.61
N SER A 75 -12.04 -6.95 7.68
CA SER A 75 -12.16 -6.37 6.34
C SER A 75 -12.28 -4.85 6.38
N SER A 76 -13.10 -4.33 7.29
CA SER A 76 -13.26 -2.88 7.49
C SER A 76 -11.96 -2.23 7.94
N GLY A 77 -11.22 -2.86 8.87
CA GLY A 77 -9.92 -2.37 9.32
C GLY A 77 -8.88 -2.34 8.20
N LEU A 78 -8.86 -3.38 7.36
CA LEU A 78 -7.97 -3.47 6.20
C LEU A 78 -8.31 -2.41 5.14
N SER A 79 -9.59 -2.26 4.81
CA SER A 79 -10.07 -1.24 3.87
C SER A 79 -9.73 0.18 4.36
N ASN A 80 -9.89 0.44 5.66
CA ASN A 80 -9.57 1.74 6.26
C ASN A 80 -8.07 2.06 6.18
N ILE A 81 -7.22 1.09 6.49
CA ILE A 81 -5.77 1.23 6.40
C ILE A 81 -5.34 1.49 4.94
N PHE A 82 -5.91 0.73 4.01
CA PHE A 82 -5.65 0.86 2.59
C PHE A 82 -6.00 2.26 2.06
N MET A 83 -7.23 2.72 2.34
CA MET A 83 -7.69 4.05 1.91
C MET A 83 -6.85 5.17 2.54
N HIS A 84 -6.47 5.04 3.80
CA HIS A 84 -5.64 6.03 4.48
C HIS A 84 -4.24 6.14 3.86
N LEU A 85 -3.60 5.01 3.51
CA LEU A 85 -2.30 5.05 2.84
C LEU A 85 -2.40 5.61 1.42
N LEU A 86 -3.46 5.26 0.67
CA LEU A 86 -3.70 5.86 -0.64
C LEU A 86 -3.81 7.38 -0.57
N ASP A 87 -4.61 7.90 0.36
CA ASP A 87 -4.79 9.35 0.57
C ASP A 87 -3.46 10.03 0.96
N LEU A 88 -2.66 9.38 1.81
CA LEU A 88 -1.33 9.86 2.18
C LEU A 88 -0.38 9.92 0.98
N LEU A 89 -0.36 8.87 0.16
CA LEU A 89 0.47 8.81 -1.04
C LEU A 89 0.01 9.83 -2.09
N GLU A 90 -1.30 9.97 -2.30
CA GLU A 90 -1.86 10.98 -3.17
C GLU A 90 -1.45 12.37 -2.68
N THR A 91 -1.66 12.71 -1.41
CA THR A 91 -1.24 14.01 -0.86
C THR A 91 0.27 14.25 -1.00
N THR A 92 1.10 13.22 -0.79
CA THR A 92 2.56 13.33 -0.84
C THR A 92 3.10 13.48 -2.27
N PHE A 93 2.47 12.81 -3.24
CA PHE A 93 2.96 12.71 -4.62
C PHE A 93 2.04 13.34 -5.66
N SER A 94 0.96 14.02 -5.23
CA SER A 94 -0.07 14.61 -6.11
C SER A 94 0.56 15.47 -7.20
N SER A 95 1.51 16.33 -6.83
CA SER A 95 2.22 17.19 -7.79
C SER A 95 2.98 16.40 -8.87
N ARG A 96 3.56 15.24 -8.52
CA ARG A 96 4.29 14.39 -9.48
C ARG A 96 3.36 13.54 -10.34
N ILE A 97 2.27 13.03 -9.76
CA ILE A 97 1.27 12.22 -10.45
C ILE A 97 0.46 13.08 -11.42
N LEU A 98 0.00 14.26 -10.99
CA LEU A 98 -0.75 15.20 -11.82
C LEU A 98 0.10 15.79 -12.94
N PHE A 99 1.40 16.05 -12.69
CA PHE A 99 2.31 16.49 -13.74
C PHE A 99 2.43 15.46 -14.87
N ASN A 100 2.55 14.18 -14.54
CA ASN A 100 2.55 13.10 -15.54
C ASN A 100 1.20 12.99 -16.27
N ARG A 101 0.08 13.18 -15.56
CA ARG A 101 -1.26 13.18 -16.18
C ARG A 101 -1.43 14.30 -17.20
N ASN A 102 -0.92 15.49 -16.90
CA ASN A 102 -0.94 16.63 -17.82
C ASN A 102 -0.06 16.39 -19.05
N ILE A 103 1.11 15.75 -18.89
CA ILE A 103 1.95 15.33 -20.02
C ILE A 103 1.23 14.29 -20.86
N ALA A 104 0.62 13.28 -20.25
CA ALA A 104 -0.15 12.26 -20.96
C ALA A 104 -1.35 12.86 -21.71
N GLN A 105 -2.07 13.80 -21.10
CA GLN A 105 -3.15 14.54 -21.74
C GLN A 105 -2.65 15.41 -22.90
N GLY A 106 -1.50 16.07 -22.75
CA GLY A 106 -0.86 16.85 -23.82
C GLY A 106 -0.43 16.00 -25.01
N ILE A 107 0.03 14.76 -24.78
CA ILE A 107 0.35 13.79 -25.83
C ILE A 107 -0.92 13.29 -26.53
N LEU A 108 -1.99 13.04 -25.78
CA LEU A 108 -3.28 12.61 -26.31
C LEU A 108 -3.98 13.72 -27.12
N SER A 109 -3.85 15.00 -26.72
CA SER A 109 -4.45 16.13 -27.42
C SER A 109 -3.66 16.62 -28.65
N SER A 110 -2.42 16.16 -28.82
CA SER A 110 -1.59 16.44 -30.02
C SER A 110 -1.62 15.31 -31.04
N SER A 111 -2.39 14.24 -30.77
CA SER A 111 -2.58 13.08 -31.65
C SER A 111 -3.97 13.04 -32.32
N ILE A 112 -4.73 14.14 -32.26
CA ILE A 112 -6.02 14.34 -32.95
C ILE A 112 -5.91 15.57 -33.85
#